data_AF-K1T3S2-F1
#
_entry.id   AF-K1T3S2-F1
#
_cell.length_a   1.000
_cell.length_b   1.000
_cell.length_c   1.000
_cell.angle_alpha   90.00
_cell.angle_beta   90.00
_cell.angle_gamma   90.00
#
_symmetry.space_group_name_H-M   'P 1'
#
loop_
_entity.id
_entity.type
_entity.pdbx_description
1 polymer ?
#
loop_
_entity_poly.entity_id
_entity_poly.type
_entity_poly.pdbx_seq_one_letter_code
_entity_poly.pdbx_strand_id
1 'polypeptide(L)'
;PLPVDGNDVKNNFYDNPTSVPPLFRSVASDTVAVAGTPVRAESAACIENMEGAGFFAVCGALGVSFAELRCISNYIGEERGRWRIAEAVGRLAEDVGRFIDAVREWS
;
A
#
# COMPACT_ATOMS: atom_id res chain seq x y z
N PRO A 1 10.39 -16.41 -12.62
CA PRO A 1 9.30 -16.01 -11.70
C PRO A 1 9.88 -15.60 -10.35
N LEU A 2 9.72 -14.35 -9.94
CA LEU A 2 10.11 -13.94 -8.59
C LEU A 2 9.16 -14.62 -7.60
N PRO A 3 9.65 -15.37 -6.61
CA PRO A 3 8.79 -16.07 -5.65
C PRO A 3 8.33 -15.05 -4.61
N VAL A 4 7.24 -14.33 -4.90
CA VAL A 4 6.51 -13.60 -3.86
C VAL A 4 5.68 -14.61 -3.09
N ASP A 5 6.28 -15.23 -2.07
CA ASP A 5 5.52 -15.95 -1.05
C ASP A 5 4.81 -14.91 -0.17
N GLY A 6 3.48 -14.87 -0.26
CA GLY A 6 2.63 -13.95 0.52
C GLY A 6 2.69 -14.16 2.04
N ASN A 7 3.46 -15.15 2.53
CA ASN A 7 3.80 -15.30 3.94
C ASN A 7 5.23 -14.86 4.30
N ASP A 8 6.11 -14.55 3.35
CA ASP A 8 7.49 -14.15 3.62
C ASP A 8 7.57 -12.68 4.06
N VAL A 9 7.88 -12.48 5.34
CA VAL A 9 8.00 -11.17 6.00
C VAL A 9 8.99 -10.24 5.29
N LYS A 10 10.00 -10.79 4.60
CA LYS A 10 11.02 -9.98 3.92
C LYS A 10 10.58 -9.46 2.56
N ASN A 11 9.66 -10.16 1.89
CA ASN A 11 9.22 -9.82 0.54
C ASN A 11 7.90 -9.03 0.52
N ASN A 12 7.18 -8.99 1.64
CA ASN A 12 5.88 -8.32 1.73
C ASN A 12 5.95 -6.90 2.30
N PHE A 13 7.08 -6.56 2.95
CA PHE A 13 7.36 -5.23 3.45
C PHE A 13 7.97 -4.36 2.35
N TYR A 14 7.42 -3.17 2.13
CA TYR A 14 7.97 -2.23 1.18
C TYR A 14 7.72 -0.77 1.58
N ASP A 15 8.65 0.08 1.16
CA ASP A 15 8.51 1.54 1.09
C ASP A 15 8.37 1.96 -0.37
N ASN A 16 7.80 3.13 -0.63
CA ASN A 16 7.72 3.66 -1.99
C ASN A 16 9.14 3.99 -2.52
N PRO A 17 9.66 3.29 -3.55
CA PRO A 17 11.02 3.51 -4.05
C PRO A 17 11.10 4.74 -4.97
N THR A 18 9.97 5.22 -5.48
CA THR A 18 9.91 6.38 -6.36
C THR A 18 9.74 7.64 -5.52
N SER A 19 10.64 8.61 -5.72
CA SER A 19 10.46 9.95 -5.14
C SER A 19 9.18 10.58 -5.69
N VAL A 20 8.28 10.98 -4.79
CA VAL A 20 6.98 11.58 -5.10
C VAL A 20 6.80 12.88 -4.32
N PRO A 21 5.94 13.80 -4.77
CA PRO A 21 5.63 15.01 -4.02
C PRO A 21 5.20 14.69 -2.58
N PRO A 22 5.64 15.45 -1.56
CA PRO A 22 5.31 15.20 -0.16
C PRO A 22 3.89 15.66 0.21
N LEU A 23 2.91 15.38 -0.64
CA LEU A 23 1.51 15.77 -0.47
C LEU A 23 0.79 14.87 0.56
N PHE A 24 1.19 13.60 0.63
CA PHE A 24 0.65 12.61 1.55
C PHE A 24 1.75 12.02 2.44
N ARG A 25 1.34 11.49 3.59
CA ARG A 25 2.27 10.81 4.50
C ARG A 25 2.74 9.49 3.88
N SER A 26 4.05 9.35 3.69
CA SER A 26 4.67 8.05 3.39
C SER A 26 4.64 7.15 4.62
N VAL A 27 4.29 5.89 4.41
CA VAL A 27 4.24 4.86 5.44
C VAL A 27 4.73 3.54 4.86
N ALA A 28 5.30 2.69 5.71
CA ALA A 28 5.62 1.33 5.34
C ALA A 28 4.35 0.46 5.33
N SER A 29 4.27 -0.46 4.36
CA SER A 29 3.13 -1.36 4.19
C SER A 29 3.55 -2.82 4.23
N ASP A 30 2.65 -3.68 4.70
CA ASP A 30 2.76 -5.14 4.61
C ASP A 30 1.65 -5.71 3.71
N THR A 31 2.00 -6.67 2.87
CA THR A 31 1.03 -7.44 2.09
C THR A 31 0.74 -8.78 2.75
N VAL A 32 -0.53 -9.11 2.95
CA VAL A 32 -0.97 -10.35 3.58
C VAL A 32 -1.90 -11.14 2.67
N ALA A 33 -1.91 -12.46 2.82
CA ALA A 33 -2.79 -13.31 2.04
C ALA A 33 -4.27 -13.24 2.48
N VAL A 34 -4.55 -12.81 3.71
CA VAL A 34 -5.91 -12.69 4.25
C VAL A 34 -6.01 -11.50 5.22
N ALA A 35 -7.13 -10.78 5.15
CA ALA A 35 -7.38 -9.66 6.04
C ALA A 35 -7.45 -10.08 7.51
N GLY A 36 -6.89 -9.25 8.40
CA GLY A 36 -6.88 -9.51 9.84
C GLY A 36 -5.87 -10.59 10.22
N THR A 37 -4.84 -10.78 9.39
CA THR A 37 -3.65 -11.53 9.79
C THR A 37 -3.09 -10.88 11.06
N PRO A 38 -2.77 -11.65 12.12
CA PRO A 38 -2.21 -11.06 13.33
C PRO A 38 -1.01 -10.17 12.99
N VAL A 39 -1.02 -8.94 13.54
CA VAL A 39 0.13 -8.03 13.41
C VAL A 39 1.36 -8.78 13.89
N ARG A 40 2.30 -8.99 12.97
CA ARG A 40 3.57 -9.64 13.28
C ARG A 40 4.32 -8.69 14.21
N ALA A 41 4.67 -9.15 15.42
CA ALA A 41 5.21 -8.29 16.47
C ALA A 41 6.52 -7.58 16.07
N GLU A 42 7.22 -8.14 15.09
CA GLU A 42 8.43 -7.65 14.47
C GLU A 42 8.23 -6.75 13.24
N SER A 43 7.00 -6.58 12.75
CA SER A 43 6.73 -5.79 11.54
C SER A 43 6.74 -4.30 11.84
N ALA A 44 7.55 -3.55 11.09
CA ALA A 44 7.56 -2.09 11.13
C ALA A 44 6.44 -1.47 10.27
N ALA A 45 5.57 -2.28 9.67
CA ALA A 45 4.52 -1.81 8.79
C ALA A 45 3.49 -0.98 9.57
N CYS A 46 3.10 0.14 8.98
CA CYS A 46 2.06 1.00 9.53
C CYS A 46 0.66 0.59 9.02
N ILE A 47 0.60 -0.08 7.86
CA ILE A 47 -0.64 -0.45 7.18
C ILE A 47 -0.56 -1.87 6.59
N GLU A 48 -1.71 -2.52 6.45
CA GLU A 48 -1.88 -3.85 5.84
C GLU A 48 -2.67 -3.74 4.53
N ASN A 49 -2.29 -4.51 3.51
CA ASN A 49 -3.09 -4.76 2.32
C ASN A 49 -2.85 -6.15 1.74
N MET A 50 -3.42 -6.52 0.58
CA MET A 50 -3.34 -7.88 0.05
C MET A 50 -2.67 -8.00 -1.34
N GLU A 51 -2.20 -6.90 -1.94
CA GLU A 51 -1.86 -6.85 -3.38
C GLU A 51 -0.54 -6.15 -3.68
N GLY A 52 -0.07 -5.27 -2.78
CA GLY A 52 0.98 -4.30 -3.10
C GLY A 52 2.34 -4.94 -3.35
N ALA A 53 2.74 -5.94 -2.55
CA ALA A 53 4.07 -6.55 -2.65
C ALA A 53 4.33 -7.19 -4.02
N GLY A 54 3.34 -7.90 -4.57
CA GLY A 54 3.45 -8.52 -5.89
C GLY A 54 3.63 -7.48 -7.01
N PHE A 55 2.87 -6.38 -6.94
CA PHE A 55 2.99 -5.27 -7.89
C PHE A 55 4.37 -4.60 -7.81
N PHE A 56 4.84 -4.30 -6.59
CA PHE A 56 6.14 -3.68 -6.33
C PHE A 56 7.29 -4.53 -6.87
N ALA A 57 7.24 -5.84 -6.62
CA ALA A 57 8.27 -6.78 -7.08
C ALA A 57 8.37 -6.80 -8.61
N VAL A 58 7.23 -6.79 -9.33
CA VAL A 58 7.22 -6.77 -10.80
C VAL A 58 7.72 -5.44 -11.34
N CYS A 59 7.24 -4.30 -10.82
CA CYS A 59 7.70 -2.99 -11.27
C CYS A 59 9.20 -2.79 -11.03
N GLY A 60 9.70 -3.21 -9.86
CA GLY A 60 11.13 -3.22 -9.55
C GLY A 60 11.93 -4.08 -10.52
N ALA A 61 11.45 -5.29 -10.82
CA ALA A 61 12.11 -6.19 -11.77
C ALA A 61 12.15 -5.64 -13.21
N LEU A 62 11.15 -4.85 -13.59
CA LEU A 62 11.04 -4.25 -14.92
C LEU A 62 11.65 -2.84 -15.01
N GLY A 63 12.15 -2.27 -13.91
CA GLY A 63 12.67 -0.90 -13.87
C GLY A 63 11.61 0.16 -14.17
N VAL A 64 10.33 -0.15 -13.96
CA VAL A 64 9.22 0.78 -14.15
C VAL A 64 9.10 1.62 -12.89
N SER A 65 9.02 2.95 -13.00
CA SER A 65 8.70 3.82 -11.85
C SER A 65 7.25 3.66 -11.45
N PHE A 66 6.99 3.60 -10.15
CA PHE A 66 5.66 3.37 -9.62
C PHE A 66 5.52 3.95 -8.20
N ALA A 67 4.30 4.25 -7.81
CA ALA A 67 3.97 4.69 -6.46
C ALA A 67 2.62 4.10 -6.05
N GLU A 68 2.40 3.98 -4.75
CA GLU A 68 1.15 3.50 -4.19
C GLU A 68 0.51 4.58 -3.32
N LEU A 69 -0.80 4.80 -3.51
CA LEU A 69 -1.62 5.63 -2.65
C LEU A 69 -2.74 4.77 -2.07
N ARG A 70 -2.88 4.76 -0.74
CA ARG A 70 -3.90 4.00 -0.02
C ARG A 70 -4.73 4.93 0.86
N CYS A 71 -6.02 4.62 0.97
CA CYS A 71 -6.90 5.19 1.98
C CYS A 71 -7.24 4.12 3.01
N ILE A 72 -7.21 4.47 4.30
CA ILE A 72 -7.45 3.52 5.39
C ILE A 72 -8.95 3.28 5.55
N SER A 73 -9.40 2.04 5.38
CA SER A 73 -10.82 1.67 5.50
C SER A 73 -11.23 1.27 6.91
N ASN A 74 -10.30 0.76 7.71
CA ASN A 74 -10.53 0.19 9.03
C ASN A 74 -9.22 0.00 9.80
N TYR A 75 -9.34 -0.26 11.09
CA TYR A 75 -8.26 -0.78 11.91
C TYR A 75 -8.21 -2.32 11.83
N ILE A 76 -7.03 -2.89 12.08
CA ILE A 76 -6.86 -4.35 12.17
C ILE A 76 -7.71 -4.88 13.33
N GLY A 77 -8.39 -6.00 13.10
CA GLY A 77 -9.29 -6.63 14.07
C GLY A 77 -10.71 -6.07 14.10
N GLU A 78 -11.02 -5.02 13.35
CA GLU A 78 -12.41 -4.56 13.21
C GLU A 78 -13.25 -5.54 12.39
N GLU A 79 -14.49 -5.77 12.84
CA GLU A 79 -15.46 -6.57 12.11
C GLU A 79 -15.73 -5.99 10.71
N ARG A 80 -15.84 -6.86 9.71
CA ARG A 80 -16.02 -6.46 8.30
C ARG A 80 -17.22 -5.53 8.08
N GLY A 81 -18.30 -5.67 8.86
CA GLY A 81 -19.48 -4.81 8.79
C GLY A 81 -19.22 -3.35 9.19
N ARG A 82 -18.12 -3.06 9.90
CA ARG A 82 -17.72 -1.72 10.33
C ARG A 82 -16.76 -1.04 9.36
N TRP A 83 -16.25 -1.76 8.37
CA TRP A 83 -15.27 -1.23 7.44
C TRP A 83 -15.89 -0.14 6.58
N ARG A 84 -15.22 1.00 6.50
CA ARG A 84 -15.70 2.19 5.78
C ARG A 84 -15.22 2.17 4.33
N ILE A 85 -15.42 1.04 3.65
CA ILE A 85 -14.85 0.80 2.30
C ILE A 85 -15.34 1.84 1.28
N ALA A 86 -16.65 2.09 1.22
CA ALA A 86 -17.21 3.04 0.26
C ALA A 86 -16.66 4.46 0.46
N GLU A 87 -16.48 4.88 1.71
CA GLU A 87 -15.90 6.17 2.05
C GLU A 87 -14.41 6.24 1.72
N ALA A 88 -13.64 5.20 2.08
CA ALA A 88 -12.22 5.13 1.78
C ALA A 88 -11.97 5.15 0.26
N VAL A 89 -12.80 4.45 -0.53
CA VAL A 89 -12.73 4.47 -2.00
C VAL A 89 -13.13 5.84 -2.56
N GLY A 90 -14.21 6.45 -2.05
CA GLY A 90 -14.63 7.79 -2.46
C GLY A 90 -13.53 8.82 -2.20
N ARG A 91 -12.91 8.76 -1.03
CA ARG A 91 -11.79 9.65 -0.69
C ARG A 91 -10.55 9.37 -1.54
N LEU A 92 -10.22 8.11 -1.76
CA LEU A 92 -9.10 7.72 -2.62
C LEU A 92 -9.28 8.27 -4.04
N ALA A 93 -10.49 8.22 -4.60
CA ALA A 93 -10.75 8.77 -5.94
C ALA A 93 -10.47 10.27 -6.03
N GLU A 94 -10.85 11.05 -5.01
CA GLU A 94 -10.53 12.48 -4.92
C GLU A 94 -9.01 12.73 -4.79
N ASP A 95 -8.36 12.00 -3.89
CA ASP A 95 -6.95 12.19 -3.56
C ASP A 95 -6.02 11.71 -4.69
N VAL A 96 -6.43 10.72 -5.49
CA VAL A 96 -5.71 10.30 -6.71
C VAL A 96 -5.63 11.45 -7.73
N GLY A 97 -6.70 12.23 -7.89
CA GLY A 97 -6.67 13.42 -8.77
C GLY A 97 -5.60 14.41 -8.32
N ARG A 98 -5.61 14.78 -7.03
CA ARG A 98 -4.60 15.67 -6.44
C ARG A 98 -3.18 15.12 -6.57
N PHE A 99 -3.02 13.81 -6.39
CA PHE A 99 -1.73 13.14 -6.50
C PHE A 99 -1.18 13.21 -7.93
N ILE A 100 -2.01 12.94 -8.94
CA ILE A 100 -1.61 13.01 -10.35
C ILE A 100 -1.19 14.43 -10.72
N ASP A 101 -1.95 15.45 -10.29
CA ASP A 101 -1.61 16.84 -10.54
C ASP A 101 -0.26 17.21 -9.90
N ALA A 102 -0.05 16.84 -8.63
CA ALA A 102 1.22 17.09 -7.95
C ALA A 102 2.41 16.38 -8.62
N VAL A 103 2.24 15.14 -9.09
CA VAL A 103 3.30 14.38 -9.78
C VAL A 103 3.66 15.04 -11.11
N ARG A 104 2.67 15.57 -11.85
CA ARG A 104 2.90 16.28 -13.12
C ARG A 104 3.70 17.58 -12.93
N GLU A 105 3.48 18.29 -11.83
CA GLU A 105 4.19 19.52 -11.50
C GLU A 105 5.61 19.28 -10.95
N TRP A 106 5.86 18.07 -10.45
CA TRP A 106 7.13 17.65 -9.84
C TRP A 106 8.13 17.05 -10.84
N SER A 107 7.64 16.62 -12.00
CA SER A 107 8.42 16.03 -13.10
C SER A 107 8.99 17.10 -14.02
#